data_AF-R8HA97-F1
#
_entry.id   AF-R8HA97-F1
#
_cell.length_a   1.000
_cell.length_b   1.000
_cell.length_c   1.000
_cell.angle_alpha   90.00
_cell.angle_beta   90.00
_cell.angle_gamma   90.00
#
_symmetry.space_group_name_H-M   'P 1'
#
loop_
_entity.id
_entity.type
_entity.pdbx_description
1 polymer ?
#
loop_
_entity_poly.entity_id
_entity_poly.type
_entity_poly.pdbx_seq_one_letter_code
_entity_poly.pdbx_strand_id
1 'polypeptide(L)'
;MFFGIIPLILFIIFLISYLKDPRKIINGFLFNAFFCSFLLFCAIASFASGSNTLHFIVILPMLALLFMIPFGIVALMFGLFLNARILMRREGRRFTNSLTLIAALGILFCILIPIINPASLFSEHFQFIFAAISLVTMYFFIHLSNFLSAYFLYQFNRPRRNQDFIIVLGSGLINDKVPPLLASRINKAIDFYWKQAAVNTPPTIIFSGGQGPDEGLPEAEAMQNYAVEKGIPLEHTVQENRSVNTYQNMSFSKEIMDSLKPEGKYKSIFTTNNFHLFRAGIYARQAGLNSQGIGSKTAFYYWPNAMIREYVAIVVMGRKRHMKICGTILGFALFLTVVSFILS
;
A
#
# COMPACT_ATOMS: atom_id res chain seq x y z
N MET A 1 16.36 27.38 18.33
CA MET A 1 15.19 26.86 19.08
C MET A 1 13.90 26.88 18.24
N PHE A 2 13.56 27.99 17.56
CA PHE A 2 12.34 28.10 16.73
C PHE A 2 12.22 27.07 15.58
N PHE A 3 13.32 26.65 14.95
CA PHE A 3 13.27 25.66 13.85
C PHE A 3 12.85 24.24 14.29
N GLY A 4 12.96 23.90 15.58
CA GLY A 4 12.54 22.59 16.10
C GLY A 4 11.03 22.45 16.28
N ILE A 5 10.30 23.58 16.25
CA ILE A 5 8.84 23.59 16.45
C ILE A 5 8.13 22.92 15.26
N ILE A 6 8.61 23.11 14.04
CA ILE A 6 8.01 22.55 12.82
C ILE A 6 7.98 21.01 12.85
N PRO A 7 9.12 20.29 13.00
CA PRO A 7 9.09 18.83 13.05
C PRO A 7 8.30 18.30 14.25
N LEU A 8 8.30 19.01 15.40
CA LEU A 8 7.50 18.62 16.55
C LEU A 8 5.99 18.70 16.26
N ILE A 9 5.52 19.80 15.67
CA ILE A 9 4.11 19.96 15.27
C ILE A 9 3.73 18.88 14.27
N LEU A 10 4.55 18.65 13.24
CA LEU A 10 4.29 17.61 12.23
C LEU A 10 4.25 16.21 12.86
N PHE A 11 5.13 15.92 13.82
CA PHE A 11 5.13 14.67 14.57
C PHE A 11 3.84 14.49 15.39
N ILE A 12 3.38 15.54 16.08
CA ILE A 12 2.14 15.50 16.87
C ILE A 12 0.93 15.28 15.95
N ILE A 13 0.84 16.00 14.83
CA ILE A 13 -0.24 15.84 13.85
C ILE A 13 -0.23 14.42 13.26
N PHE A 14 0.97 13.92 12.89
CA PHE A 14 1.17 12.55 12.45
C PHE A 14 0.66 11.54 13.49
N LEU A 15 1.10 11.68 14.74
CA LEU A 15 0.78 10.75 15.81
C LEU A 15 -0.72 10.73 16.11
N ILE A 16 -1.37 11.88 16.18
CA ILE A 16 -2.83 11.98 16.36
C ILE A 16 -3.56 11.30 15.20
N SER A 17 -3.16 11.56 13.96
CA SER A 17 -3.78 10.94 12.78
C SER A 17 -3.59 9.41 12.77
N TYR A 18 -2.37 8.94 13.07
CA TYR A 18 -2.01 7.53 13.08
C TYR A 18 -2.72 6.76 14.20
N LEU A 19 -2.76 7.29 15.42
CA LEU A 19 -3.43 6.66 16.56
C LEU A 19 -4.96 6.64 16.38
N LYS A 20 -5.54 7.66 15.73
CA LYS A 20 -6.98 7.69 15.44
C LYS A 20 -7.37 6.69 14.36
N ASP A 21 -6.62 6.63 13.26
CA ASP A 21 -6.86 5.65 12.21
C ASP A 21 -5.59 5.40 11.37
N PRO A 22 -4.89 4.28 11.59
CA PRO A 22 -3.65 3.97 10.88
C PRO A 22 -3.88 3.63 9.39
N ARG A 23 -5.13 3.41 8.96
CA ARG A 23 -5.51 3.05 7.58
C ARG A 23 -5.50 4.25 6.62
N LYS A 24 -5.30 5.47 7.11
CA LYS A 24 -5.36 6.69 6.30
C LYS A 24 -4.10 6.86 5.46
N ILE A 25 -4.27 7.10 4.16
CA ILE A 25 -3.19 7.48 3.23
C ILE A 25 -2.44 8.74 3.71
N ILE A 26 -3.11 9.67 4.40
CA ILE A 26 -2.48 10.90 4.89
C ILE A 26 -1.35 10.64 5.91
N ASN A 27 -1.36 9.48 6.59
CA ASN A 27 -0.33 9.14 7.57
C ASN A 27 1.05 9.00 6.90
N GLY A 28 1.12 8.53 5.66
CA GLY A 28 2.37 8.48 4.90
C GLY A 28 2.94 9.88 4.64
N PHE A 29 2.09 10.83 4.28
CA PHE A 29 2.48 12.20 3.95
C PHE A 29 2.94 12.93 5.21
N LEU A 30 2.17 12.82 6.29
CA LEU A 30 2.52 13.42 7.58
C LEU A 30 3.84 12.86 8.11
N PHE A 31 4.05 11.54 8.00
CA PHE A 31 5.31 10.91 8.37
C PHE A 31 6.48 11.39 7.52
N ASN A 32 6.31 11.42 6.19
CA ASN A 32 7.36 11.89 5.28
C ASN A 32 7.70 13.37 5.51
N ALA A 33 6.69 14.22 5.73
CA ALA A 33 6.87 15.64 6.05
C ALA A 33 7.59 15.84 7.39
N PHE A 34 7.19 15.10 8.42
CA PHE A 34 7.90 15.05 9.70
C PHE A 34 9.36 14.62 9.48
N PHE A 35 9.61 13.52 8.79
CA PHE A 35 10.95 12.97 8.61
C PHE A 35 11.87 13.94 7.85
N CYS A 36 11.40 14.52 6.75
CA CYS A 36 12.17 15.51 5.98
C CYS A 36 12.45 16.79 6.80
N SER A 37 11.45 17.32 7.50
CA SER A 37 11.64 18.52 8.35
C SER A 37 12.56 18.25 9.54
N PHE A 38 12.54 17.03 10.09
CA PHE A 38 13.43 16.61 11.16
C PHE A 38 14.88 16.52 10.68
N LEU A 39 15.14 15.92 9.51
CA LEU A 39 16.47 15.88 8.92
C LEU A 39 17.03 17.27 8.62
N LEU A 40 16.18 18.17 8.09
CA LEU A 40 16.56 19.56 7.85
C LEU A 40 16.87 20.29 9.17
N PHE A 41 16.05 20.09 10.20
CA PHE A 41 16.30 20.64 11.54
C PHE A 41 17.64 20.14 12.11
N CYS A 42 17.93 18.83 12.01
CA CYS A 42 19.21 18.27 12.46
C CYS A 42 20.40 18.92 11.74
N ALA A 43 20.31 19.10 10.42
CA ALA A 43 21.35 19.76 9.64
C ALA A 43 21.56 21.21 10.12
N ILE A 44 20.49 22.01 10.20
CA ILE A 44 20.57 23.41 10.65
C ILE A 44 21.10 23.52 12.09
N ALA A 45 20.60 22.69 13.01
CA ALA A 45 21.04 22.68 14.40
C ALA A 45 22.53 22.31 14.53
N SER A 46 22.99 21.41 13.67
CA SER A 46 24.39 21.02 13.60
C SER A 46 25.28 22.20 13.20
N PHE A 47 24.95 22.92 12.13
CA PHE A 47 25.68 24.13 11.73
C PHE A 47 25.61 25.24 12.78
N ALA A 48 24.44 25.46 13.40
CA ALA A 48 24.24 26.50 14.40
C ALA A 48 24.98 26.24 15.72
N SER A 49 25.31 24.98 16.03
CA SER A 49 26.04 24.61 17.25
C SER A 49 27.50 25.05 17.26
N GLY A 50 28.09 25.31 16.08
CA GLY A 50 29.53 25.53 15.93
C GLY A 50 30.41 24.33 16.31
N SER A 51 29.82 23.19 16.68
CA SER A 51 30.55 21.98 17.08
C SER A 51 30.88 21.14 15.85
N ASN A 52 32.18 21.04 15.53
CA ASN A 52 32.66 20.16 14.46
C ASN A 52 32.23 18.70 14.69
N THR A 53 32.18 18.23 15.94
CA THR A 53 31.75 16.86 16.28
C THR A 53 30.29 16.64 15.89
N LEU A 54 29.38 17.55 16.26
CA LEU A 54 27.96 17.45 15.88
C LEU A 54 27.78 17.57 14.36
N HIS A 55 28.65 18.34 13.70
CA HIS A 55 28.72 18.45 12.25
C HIS A 55 28.99 17.10 11.58
N PHE A 56 30.06 16.42 11.99
CA PHE A 56 30.39 15.10 11.46
C PHE A 56 29.30 14.05 11.78
N ILE A 57 28.76 14.05 13.00
CA ILE A 57 27.73 13.07 13.40
C ILE A 57 26.46 13.18 12.56
N VAL A 58 26.05 14.39 12.16
CA VAL A 58 24.81 14.59 11.39
C VAL A 58 25.04 14.53 9.89
N ILE A 59 26.05 15.24 9.38
CA ILE A 59 26.23 15.40 7.94
C ILE A 59 26.82 14.15 7.29
N LEU A 60 27.73 13.44 7.94
CA LEU A 60 28.36 12.26 7.35
C LEU A 60 27.31 11.16 7.02
N PRO A 61 26.37 10.79 7.92
CA PRO A 61 25.29 9.88 7.56
C PRO A 61 24.37 10.42 6.47
N MET A 62 24.08 11.73 6.43
CA MET A 62 23.25 12.34 5.39
C MET A 62 23.92 12.27 4.01
N LEU A 63 25.21 12.55 3.93
CA LEU A 63 26.00 12.40 2.71
C LEU A 63 26.10 10.94 2.28
N ALA A 64 26.33 10.02 3.21
CA ALA A 64 26.32 8.59 2.93
C ALA A 64 24.96 8.14 2.37
N LEU A 65 23.86 8.60 2.96
CA LEU A 65 22.51 8.31 2.45
C LEU A 65 22.31 8.87 1.05
N LEU A 66 22.69 10.12 0.80
CA LEU A 66 22.60 10.76 -0.52
C LEU A 66 23.42 10.00 -1.57
N PHE A 67 24.65 9.60 -1.22
CA PHE A 67 25.52 8.82 -2.08
C PHE A 67 24.95 7.42 -2.38
N MET A 68 24.25 6.80 -1.43
CA MET A 68 23.65 5.48 -1.61
C MET A 68 22.40 5.49 -2.51
N ILE A 69 21.74 6.64 -2.72
CA ILE A 69 20.49 6.71 -3.51
C ILE A 69 20.70 6.22 -4.96
N PRO A 70 21.68 6.71 -5.75
CA PRO A 70 21.93 6.22 -7.11
C PRO A 70 22.19 4.71 -7.16
N PHE A 71 23.03 4.18 -6.27
CA PHE A 71 23.31 2.74 -6.19
C PHE A 71 22.06 1.95 -5.82
N GLY A 72 21.24 2.46 -4.90
CA GLY A 72 19.96 1.88 -4.51
C GLY A 72 18.98 1.80 -5.67
N ILE A 73 18.90 2.84 -6.52
CA ILE A 73 18.04 2.85 -7.70
C ILE A 73 18.51 1.80 -8.73
N VAL A 74 19.82 1.73 -8.99
CA VAL A 74 20.39 0.73 -9.90
C VAL A 74 20.19 -0.69 -9.37
N ALA A 75 20.45 -0.92 -8.08
CA ALA A 75 20.23 -2.20 -7.43
C ALA A 75 18.75 -2.62 -7.46
N LEU A 76 17.82 -1.68 -7.23
CA LEU A 76 16.38 -1.91 -7.36
C LEU A 76 16.01 -2.30 -8.79
N MET A 77 16.53 -1.61 -9.80
CA MET A 77 16.30 -1.92 -11.21
C MET A 77 16.73 -3.36 -11.55
N PHE A 78 17.95 -3.76 -11.20
CA PHE A 78 18.42 -5.14 -11.40
C PHE A 78 17.58 -6.16 -10.60
N GLY A 79 17.25 -5.85 -9.35
CA GLY A 79 16.39 -6.67 -8.51
C GLY A 79 15.01 -6.91 -9.12
N LEU A 80 14.42 -5.89 -9.74
CA LEU A 80 13.14 -5.98 -10.45
C LEU A 80 13.24 -6.83 -11.73
N PHE A 81 14.32 -6.71 -12.51
CA PHE A 81 14.57 -7.60 -13.66
C PHE A 81 14.70 -9.06 -13.23
N LEU A 82 15.47 -9.33 -12.17
CA LEU A 82 15.61 -10.68 -11.61
C LEU A 82 14.26 -11.20 -11.09
N ASN A 83 13.51 -10.37 -10.38
CA ASN A 83 12.18 -10.71 -9.88
C ASN A 83 11.22 -11.05 -11.02
N ALA A 84 11.17 -10.25 -12.08
CA ALA A 84 10.33 -10.49 -13.25
C ALA A 84 10.65 -11.86 -13.88
N ARG A 85 11.94 -12.18 -14.05
CA ARG A 85 12.37 -13.49 -14.58
C ARG A 85 11.91 -14.65 -13.69
N ILE A 86 12.09 -14.53 -12.36
CA ILE A 86 11.70 -15.58 -11.41
C ILE A 86 10.18 -15.76 -11.39
N LEU A 87 9.43 -14.66 -11.34
CA LEU A 87 7.97 -14.67 -11.29
C LEU A 87 7.38 -15.30 -12.55
N MET A 88 7.81 -14.87 -13.74
CA MET A 88 7.31 -15.40 -15.01
C MET A 88 7.66 -16.89 -15.21
N ARG A 89 8.71 -17.39 -14.57
CA ARG A 89 9.05 -18.83 -14.57
C ARG A 89 8.15 -19.65 -13.64
N ARG A 90 7.73 -19.11 -12.50
CA ARG A 90 6.92 -19.83 -11.50
C ARG A 90 5.42 -19.71 -11.76
N GLU A 91 4.95 -18.54 -12.15
CA GLU A 91 3.52 -18.21 -12.28
C GLU A 91 3.07 -18.04 -13.75
N GLY A 92 3.99 -18.20 -14.70
CA GLY A 92 3.74 -18.08 -16.14
C GLY A 92 3.79 -16.65 -16.69
N ARG A 93 3.76 -16.54 -18.02
CA ARG A 93 3.94 -15.29 -18.79
C ARG A 93 2.61 -14.57 -19.07
N ARG A 94 1.91 -14.15 -18.03
CA ARG A 94 0.71 -13.30 -18.14
C ARG A 94 1.07 -11.82 -18.03
N PHE A 95 0.28 -10.92 -18.62
CA PHE A 95 0.47 -9.47 -18.49
C PHE A 95 0.49 -9.00 -17.02
N THR A 96 -0.34 -9.63 -16.17
CA THR A 96 -0.37 -9.35 -14.73
C THR A 96 0.94 -9.72 -14.01
N ASN A 97 1.79 -10.57 -14.61
CA ASN A 97 3.08 -11.01 -14.08
C ASN A 97 4.27 -10.25 -14.70
N SER A 98 4.04 -9.30 -15.62
CA SER A 98 5.10 -8.50 -16.26
C SER A 98 5.28 -7.10 -15.63
N LEU A 99 4.56 -6.77 -14.55
CA LEU A 99 4.57 -5.41 -14.00
C LEU A 99 5.92 -5.02 -13.42
N THR A 100 6.67 -5.97 -12.83
CA THR A 100 8.03 -5.72 -12.34
C THR A 100 9.02 -5.51 -13.48
N LEU A 101 8.82 -6.16 -14.63
CA LEU A 101 9.59 -5.90 -15.85
C LEU A 101 9.30 -4.49 -16.37
N ILE A 102 8.04 -4.10 -16.45
CA ILE A 102 7.63 -2.76 -16.88
C ILE A 102 8.22 -1.68 -15.95
N ALA A 103 8.18 -1.91 -14.63
CA ALA A 103 8.78 -1.00 -13.66
C ALA A 103 10.31 -0.91 -13.84
N ALA A 104 11.01 -2.02 -14.07
CA ALA A 104 12.45 -2.03 -14.31
C ALA A 104 12.82 -1.25 -15.59
N LEU A 105 12.07 -1.46 -16.68
CA LEU A 105 12.24 -0.71 -17.93
C LEU A 105 11.94 0.79 -17.75
N GLY A 106 10.92 1.12 -16.95
CA GLY A 106 10.62 2.51 -16.60
C GLY A 106 11.76 3.20 -15.84
N ILE A 107 12.37 2.51 -14.86
CA ILE A 107 13.54 3.02 -14.13
C ILE A 107 14.72 3.20 -15.09
N LEU A 108 14.99 2.21 -15.94
CA LEU A 108 16.04 2.32 -16.96
C LEU A 108 15.84 3.54 -17.86
N PHE A 109 14.61 3.75 -18.34
CA PHE A 109 14.28 4.90 -19.17
C PHE A 109 14.48 6.24 -18.43
N CYS A 110 14.07 6.33 -17.16
CA CYS A 110 14.31 7.52 -16.33
C CYS A 110 15.81 7.81 -16.12
N ILE A 111 16.67 6.78 -16.06
CA ILE A 111 18.13 6.94 -15.97
C ILE A 111 18.71 7.42 -17.30
N LEU A 112 18.19 6.92 -18.43
CA LEU A 112 18.72 7.22 -19.76
C LEU A 112 18.24 8.58 -20.32
N ILE A 113 17.04 9.06 -19.99
CA ILE A 113 16.50 10.32 -20.52
C ILE A 113 17.47 11.51 -20.32
N PRO A 114 18.01 11.77 -19.11
CA PRO A 114 18.92 12.89 -18.92
C PRO A 114 20.24 12.75 -19.70
N ILE A 115 20.67 11.52 -19.98
CA ILE A 115 21.92 11.21 -20.71
C ILE A 115 21.72 11.46 -22.20
N ILE A 116 20.61 10.98 -22.77
CA ILE A 116 20.29 11.14 -24.19
C ILE A 116 19.86 12.57 -24.50
N ASN A 117 19.26 13.26 -23.53
CA ASN A 117 18.71 14.62 -23.65
C ASN A 117 17.85 14.81 -24.91
N PRO A 118 16.75 14.06 -25.06
CA PRO A 118 15.90 14.15 -26.25
C PRO A 118 15.29 15.54 -26.44
N ALA A 119 15.19 16.35 -25.38
CA ALA A 119 14.71 17.73 -25.46
C ALA A 119 15.56 18.61 -26.39
N SER A 120 16.85 18.29 -26.57
CA SER A 120 17.74 18.97 -27.51
C SER A 120 17.36 18.77 -28.99
N LEU A 121 16.56 17.75 -29.31
CA LEU A 121 16.11 17.45 -30.68
C LEU A 121 14.85 18.23 -31.07
N PHE A 122 14.21 18.92 -30.12
CA PHE A 122 12.97 19.66 -30.33
C PHE A 122 13.22 21.17 -30.19
N SER A 123 12.34 21.96 -30.79
CA SER A 123 12.35 23.42 -30.63
C SER A 123 12.19 23.82 -29.15
N GLU A 124 12.79 24.94 -28.77
CA GLU A 124 12.74 25.49 -27.40
C GLU A 124 11.31 25.69 -26.89
N HIS A 125 10.35 25.92 -27.79
CA HIS A 125 8.93 26.05 -27.41
C HIS A 125 8.39 24.80 -26.70
N PHE A 126 8.94 23.60 -26.96
CA PHE A 126 8.52 22.35 -26.32
C PHE A 126 9.10 22.13 -24.91
N GLN A 127 9.98 23.02 -24.42
CA GLN A 127 10.56 22.90 -23.07
C GLN A 127 9.49 22.86 -21.98
N PHE A 128 8.38 23.58 -22.14
CA PHE A 128 7.26 23.55 -21.20
C PHE A 128 6.62 22.17 -21.09
N ILE A 129 6.52 21.43 -22.20
CA ILE A 129 5.97 20.06 -22.21
C ILE A 129 6.92 19.09 -21.49
N PHE A 130 8.24 19.19 -21.72
CA PHE A 130 9.21 18.38 -20.98
C PHE A 130 9.21 18.68 -19.47
N ALA A 131 9.09 19.95 -19.10
CA ALA A 131 8.92 20.36 -17.70
C ALA A 131 7.63 19.78 -17.09
N ALA A 132 6.52 19.78 -17.85
CA ALA A 132 5.25 19.19 -17.42
C ALA A 132 5.34 17.68 -17.19
N ILE A 133 5.99 16.94 -18.11
CA ILE A 133 6.25 15.50 -17.95
C ILE A 133 7.09 15.24 -16.70
N SER A 134 8.11 16.05 -16.46
CA SER A 134 8.96 15.96 -15.26
C SER A 134 8.15 16.22 -13.99
N LEU A 135 7.25 17.22 -14.00
CA LEU A 135 6.39 17.53 -12.86
C LEU A 135 5.35 16.43 -12.59
N VAL A 136 4.76 15.85 -13.64
CA VAL A 136 3.86 14.68 -13.51
C VAL A 136 4.61 13.48 -12.94
N THR A 137 5.84 13.24 -13.39
CA THR A 137 6.70 12.17 -12.88
C THR A 137 7.02 12.39 -11.39
N MET A 138 7.42 13.60 -11.02
CA MET A 138 7.66 13.99 -9.62
C MET A 138 6.40 13.83 -8.77
N TYR A 139 5.24 14.22 -9.28
CA TYR A 139 3.96 14.05 -8.59
C TYR A 139 3.67 12.58 -8.27
N PHE A 140 3.81 11.68 -9.25
CA PHE A 140 3.60 10.24 -9.02
C PHE A 140 4.70 9.61 -8.15
N PHE A 141 5.93 10.13 -8.18
CA PHE A 141 6.99 9.71 -7.28
C PHE A 141 6.68 10.06 -5.81
N ILE A 142 6.22 11.29 -5.55
CA ILE A 142 5.76 11.72 -4.22
C ILE A 142 4.56 10.88 -3.77
N HIS A 143 3.61 10.63 -4.67
CA HIS A 143 2.44 9.80 -4.38
C HIS A 143 2.81 8.34 -4.06
N LEU A 144 3.75 7.74 -4.80
CA LEU A 144 4.29 6.42 -4.52
C LEU A 144 5.00 6.38 -3.16
N SER A 145 5.85 7.36 -2.87
CA SER A 145 6.55 7.47 -1.59
C SER A 145 5.57 7.58 -0.42
N ASN A 146 4.51 8.37 -0.57
CA ASN A 146 3.42 8.47 0.40
C ASN A 146 2.69 7.13 0.60
N PHE A 147 2.34 6.44 -0.50
CA PHE A 147 1.71 5.12 -0.43
C PHE A 147 2.59 4.11 0.29
N LEU A 148 3.88 4.03 -0.04
CA LEU A 148 4.83 3.11 0.60
C LEU A 148 4.94 3.39 2.09
N SER A 149 5.13 4.66 2.50
CA SER A 149 5.18 5.02 3.92
C SER A 149 3.90 4.64 4.65
N ALA A 150 2.72 4.96 4.10
CA ALA A 150 1.45 4.60 4.72
C ALA A 150 1.26 3.07 4.81
N TYR A 151 1.65 2.34 3.76
CA TYR A 151 1.66 0.88 3.74
C TYR A 151 2.55 0.30 4.85
N PHE A 152 3.80 0.76 4.97
CA PHE A 152 4.75 0.28 5.98
C PHE A 152 4.28 0.59 7.39
N LEU A 153 3.80 1.82 7.63
CA LEU A 153 3.25 2.22 8.92
C LEU A 153 2.06 1.35 9.35
N TYR A 154 1.24 0.90 8.40
CA TYR A 154 0.10 0.03 8.68
C TYR A 154 0.50 -1.40 9.08
N GLN A 155 1.67 -1.88 8.65
CA GLN A 155 2.17 -3.22 9.03
C GLN A 155 2.46 -3.35 10.53
N PHE A 156 2.72 -2.24 11.21
CA PHE A 156 2.96 -2.21 12.67
C PHE A 156 1.67 -2.30 13.49
N ASN A 157 0.51 -2.29 12.86
CA ASN A 157 -0.76 -2.44 13.55
C ASN A 157 -0.85 -3.81 14.27
N ARG A 158 -1.12 -3.78 15.58
CA ARG A 158 -1.29 -4.97 16.42
C ARG A 158 -2.67 -4.94 17.09
N PRO A 159 -3.70 -5.56 16.48
CA PRO A 159 -5.02 -5.62 17.10
C PRO A 159 -5.01 -6.35 18.45
N ARG A 160 -5.83 -5.86 19.38
CA ARG A 160 -6.02 -6.47 20.71
C ARG A 160 -6.80 -7.79 20.59
N ARG A 161 -6.52 -8.75 21.48
CA ARG A 161 -7.19 -10.06 21.56
C ARG A 161 -8.50 -9.95 22.36
N ASN A 162 -9.42 -9.14 21.85
CA ASN A 162 -10.75 -8.92 22.41
C ASN A 162 -11.76 -8.59 21.30
N GLN A 163 -11.72 -9.38 20.23
CA GLN A 163 -12.55 -9.22 19.05
C GLN A 163 -13.79 -10.11 19.16
N ASP A 164 -14.94 -9.63 18.74
CA ASP A 164 -16.14 -10.44 18.62
C ASP A 164 -16.14 -11.23 17.30
N PHE A 165 -15.54 -10.65 16.26
CA PHE A 165 -15.52 -11.22 14.91
C PHE A 165 -14.14 -11.17 14.24
N ILE A 166 -13.84 -12.18 13.43
CA ILE A 166 -12.71 -12.20 12.49
C ILE A 166 -13.24 -12.35 11.07
N ILE A 167 -12.99 -11.39 10.19
CA ILE A 167 -13.34 -11.49 8.77
C ILE A 167 -12.15 -12.09 8.00
N VAL A 168 -12.36 -13.13 7.21
CA VAL A 168 -11.34 -13.71 6.33
C VAL A 168 -11.68 -13.35 4.89
N LEU A 169 -10.79 -12.57 4.25
CA LEU A 169 -11.01 -12.11 2.88
C LEU A 169 -10.58 -13.15 1.86
N GLY A 170 -11.48 -13.43 0.91
CA GLY A 170 -11.24 -14.24 -0.28
C GLY A 170 -10.10 -13.75 -1.19
N SER A 171 -9.56 -14.67 -2.00
CA SER A 171 -8.52 -14.42 -3.00
C SER A 171 -8.57 -15.31 -4.25
N GLY A 172 -9.70 -15.97 -4.47
CA GLY A 172 -9.90 -16.99 -5.50
C GLY A 172 -9.48 -18.39 -5.07
N LEU A 173 -10.17 -19.38 -5.62
CA LEU A 173 -9.86 -20.80 -5.59
C LEU A 173 -9.02 -21.22 -6.80
N ILE A 174 -8.37 -22.37 -6.70
CA ILE A 174 -7.71 -23.02 -7.83
C ILE A 174 -8.24 -24.45 -7.90
N ASN A 175 -8.98 -24.77 -8.97
CA ASN A 175 -9.66 -26.06 -9.13
C ASN A 175 -10.50 -26.41 -7.89
N ASP A 176 -11.32 -25.46 -7.43
CA ASP A 176 -12.21 -25.58 -6.27
C ASP A 176 -11.51 -25.88 -4.94
N LYS A 177 -10.19 -25.68 -4.87
CA LYS A 177 -9.39 -25.87 -3.67
C LYS A 177 -8.80 -24.56 -3.19
N VAL A 178 -8.62 -24.47 -1.88
CA VAL A 178 -7.97 -23.35 -1.20
C VAL A 178 -6.48 -23.29 -1.62
N PRO A 179 -6.03 -22.29 -2.40
CA PRO A 179 -4.63 -22.19 -2.78
C PRO A 179 -3.76 -21.69 -1.62
N PRO A 180 -2.42 -21.80 -1.72
CA PRO A 180 -1.51 -21.39 -0.64
C PRO A 180 -1.69 -19.95 -0.14
N LEU A 181 -2.03 -19.00 -1.04
CA LEU A 181 -2.29 -17.60 -0.66
C LEU A 181 -3.54 -17.47 0.22
N LEU A 182 -4.62 -18.17 -0.13
CA LEU A 182 -5.87 -18.19 0.62
C LEU A 182 -5.70 -18.94 1.94
N ALA A 183 -5.06 -20.11 1.90
CA ALA A 183 -4.73 -20.90 3.09
C ALA A 183 -3.92 -20.07 4.10
N SER A 184 -2.96 -19.25 3.64
CA SER A 184 -2.20 -18.38 4.54
C SER A 184 -3.06 -17.35 5.26
N ARG A 185 -4.16 -16.88 4.66
CA ARG A 185 -5.11 -15.95 5.29
C ARG A 185 -5.95 -16.67 6.34
N ILE A 186 -6.52 -17.82 5.97
CA ILE A 186 -7.32 -18.66 6.87
C ILE A 186 -6.48 -19.07 8.08
N ASN A 187 -5.27 -19.58 7.86
CA ASN A 187 -4.34 -19.95 8.95
C ASN A 187 -3.99 -18.76 9.85
N LYS A 188 -3.97 -17.53 9.32
CA LYS A 188 -3.75 -16.34 10.15
C LYS A 188 -4.95 -16.02 11.04
N ALA A 189 -6.17 -16.26 10.55
CA ALA A 189 -7.39 -16.15 11.32
C ALA A 189 -7.45 -17.23 12.41
N ILE A 190 -7.12 -18.49 12.07
CA ILE A 190 -7.03 -19.62 13.01
C ILE A 190 -6.02 -19.33 14.13
N ASP A 191 -4.81 -18.84 13.79
CA ASP A 191 -3.79 -18.43 14.76
C ASP A 191 -4.31 -17.35 15.72
N PHE A 192 -5.03 -16.34 15.21
CA PHE A 192 -5.61 -15.31 16.06
C PHE A 192 -6.74 -15.84 16.93
N TYR A 193 -7.63 -16.65 16.37
CA TYR A 193 -8.74 -17.30 17.06
C TYR A 193 -8.24 -18.07 18.28
N TRP A 194 -7.26 -18.97 18.13
CA TRP A 194 -6.74 -19.76 19.24
C TRP A 194 -6.00 -18.92 20.28
N LYS A 195 -5.21 -17.93 19.83
CA LYS A 195 -4.53 -16.99 20.74
C LYS A 195 -5.52 -16.16 21.55
N GLN A 196 -6.68 -15.82 20.99
CA GLN A 196 -7.73 -15.13 21.72
C GLN A 196 -8.47 -16.08 22.66
N ALA A 197 -8.87 -17.26 22.19
CA ALA A 197 -9.58 -18.28 22.98
C ALA A 197 -8.82 -18.65 24.28
N ALA A 198 -7.48 -18.59 24.26
CA ALA A 198 -6.65 -18.82 25.43
C ALA A 198 -6.72 -17.72 26.51
N VAL A 199 -7.21 -16.53 26.20
CA VAL A 199 -7.22 -15.36 27.11
C VAL A 199 -8.56 -14.62 27.19
N ASN A 200 -9.52 -14.96 26.34
CA ASN A 200 -10.82 -14.31 26.20
C ASN A 200 -11.81 -15.22 25.45
N THR A 201 -13.06 -14.77 25.31
CA THR A 201 -14.08 -15.48 24.52
C THR A 201 -13.62 -15.67 23.07
N PRO A 202 -13.78 -16.88 22.49
CA PRO A 202 -13.49 -17.12 21.09
C PRO A 202 -14.33 -16.21 20.17
N PRO A 203 -13.73 -15.61 19.12
CA PRO A 203 -14.47 -14.81 18.16
C PRO A 203 -15.19 -15.69 17.12
N THR A 204 -16.27 -15.18 16.55
CA THR A 204 -16.90 -15.78 15.36
C THR A 204 -16.09 -15.44 14.11
N ILE A 205 -15.75 -16.43 13.29
CA ILE A 205 -15.02 -16.25 12.04
C ILE A 205 -16.01 -16.13 10.87
N ILE A 206 -15.97 -15.01 10.16
CA ILE A 206 -16.76 -14.77 8.95
C ILE A 206 -15.84 -14.99 7.74
N PHE A 207 -16.12 -16.02 6.96
CA PHE A 207 -15.43 -16.29 5.70
C PHE A 207 -16.15 -15.54 4.58
N SER A 208 -15.50 -14.53 3.99
CA SER A 208 -16.12 -13.61 3.04
C SER A 208 -15.47 -13.68 1.67
N GLY A 209 -16.24 -14.21 0.72
CA GLY A 209 -15.90 -14.34 -0.69
C GLY A 209 -17.00 -15.10 -1.43
N GLY A 210 -17.53 -14.48 -2.50
CA GLY A 210 -18.50 -15.10 -3.38
C GLY A 210 -17.89 -16.13 -4.33
N GLN A 211 -18.63 -16.46 -5.39
CA GLN A 211 -18.22 -17.44 -6.38
C GLN A 211 -17.57 -16.76 -7.58
N GLY A 212 -16.33 -17.14 -7.90
CA GLY A 212 -15.66 -16.74 -9.13
C GLY A 212 -16.29 -17.41 -10.37
N PRO A 213 -16.11 -16.83 -11.57
CA PRO A 213 -16.68 -17.38 -12.80
C PRO A 213 -16.15 -18.77 -13.17
N ASP A 214 -14.96 -19.13 -12.70
CA ASP A 214 -14.29 -20.41 -12.96
C ASP A 214 -14.33 -21.36 -11.74
N GLU A 215 -15.21 -21.11 -10.76
CA GLU A 215 -15.28 -21.84 -9.49
C GLU A 215 -16.61 -22.59 -9.36
N GLY A 216 -16.56 -23.86 -8.95
CA GLY A 216 -17.72 -24.73 -8.73
C GLY A 216 -18.45 -24.49 -7.41
N LEU A 217 -17.82 -23.78 -6.47
CA LEU A 217 -18.41 -23.37 -5.19
C LEU A 217 -17.91 -21.98 -4.76
N PRO A 218 -18.65 -21.26 -3.90
CA PRO A 218 -18.19 -19.98 -3.36
C PRO A 218 -16.91 -20.11 -2.54
N GLU A 219 -16.04 -19.11 -2.61
CA GLU A 219 -14.80 -19.06 -1.82
C GLU A 219 -15.08 -19.21 -0.31
N ALA A 220 -16.15 -18.58 0.20
CA ALA A 220 -16.56 -18.64 1.60
C ALA A 220 -16.79 -20.07 2.10
N GLU A 221 -17.37 -20.94 1.26
CA GLU A 221 -17.64 -22.32 1.60
C GLU A 221 -16.35 -23.14 1.70
N ALA A 222 -15.49 -23.04 0.68
CA ALA A 222 -14.18 -23.68 0.68
C ALA A 222 -13.30 -23.22 1.86
N MET A 223 -13.36 -21.93 2.21
CA MET A 223 -12.63 -21.38 3.35
C MET A 223 -13.14 -21.92 4.69
N GLN A 224 -14.46 -22.03 4.87
CA GLN A 224 -15.05 -22.57 6.10
C GLN A 224 -14.68 -24.05 6.27
N ASN A 225 -14.83 -24.86 5.23
CA ASN A 225 -14.49 -26.28 5.25
C ASN A 225 -13.02 -26.48 5.65
N TYR A 226 -12.11 -25.73 5.03
CA TYR A 226 -10.70 -25.76 5.37
C TYR A 226 -10.44 -25.42 6.85
N ALA A 227 -11.14 -24.43 7.40
CA ALA A 227 -10.95 -24.03 8.79
C ALA A 227 -11.50 -25.05 9.79
N VAL A 228 -12.63 -25.68 9.47
CA VAL A 228 -13.24 -26.74 10.29
C VAL A 228 -12.34 -27.99 10.29
N GLU A 229 -11.78 -28.37 9.14
CA GLU A 229 -10.76 -29.44 9.06
C GLU A 229 -9.51 -29.15 9.90
N LYS A 230 -9.22 -27.87 10.16
CA LYS A 230 -8.12 -27.41 11.02
C LYS A 230 -8.52 -27.23 12.50
N GLY A 231 -9.72 -27.68 12.88
CA GLY A 231 -10.19 -27.74 14.26
C GLY A 231 -10.97 -26.51 14.73
N ILE A 232 -11.36 -25.59 13.85
CA ILE A 232 -12.30 -24.53 14.24
C ILE A 232 -13.71 -25.13 14.39
N PRO A 233 -14.41 -24.91 15.52
CA PRO A 233 -15.78 -25.38 15.68
C PRO A 233 -16.73 -24.72 14.66
N LEU A 234 -17.59 -25.52 14.02
CA LEU A 234 -18.48 -25.05 12.95
C LEU A 234 -19.43 -23.95 13.46
N GLU A 235 -19.91 -24.06 14.68
CA GLU A 235 -20.77 -23.09 15.37
C GLU A 235 -20.11 -21.71 15.57
N HIS A 236 -18.78 -21.62 15.48
CA HIS A 236 -18.04 -20.37 15.54
C HIS A 236 -17.73 -19.80 14.15
N THR A 237 -18.36 -20.31 13.09
CA THR A 237 -18.09 -19.90 11.71
C THR A 237 -19.35 -19.45 10.99
N VAL A 238 -19.20 -18.46 10.11
CA VAL A 238 -20.28 -17.93 9.27
C VAL A 238 -19.75 -17.70 7.87
N GLN A 239 -20.56 -18.01 6.85
CA GLN A 239 -20.22 -17.76 5.45
C GLN A 239 -20.84 -16.45 4.96
N GLU A 240 -20.08 -15.70 4.16
CA GLU A 240 -20.57 -14.59 3.33
C GLU A 240 -20.16 -14.88 1.88
N ASN A 241 -21.12 -15.33 1.07
CA ASN A 241 -20.90 -15.89 -0.27
C ASN A 241 -21.45 -15.02 -1.41
N ARG A 242 -21.73 -13.74 -1.17
CA ARG A 242 -22.32 -12.82 -2.17
C ARG A 242 -21.30 -11.85 -2.77
N SER A 243 -20.20 -11.59 -2.07
CA SER A 243 -19.25 -10.55 -2.44
C SER A 243 -18.43 -10.88 -3.71
N VAL A 244 -18.28 -9.90 -4.60
CA VAL A 244 -17.44 -10.01 -5.82
C VAL A 244 -16.18 -9.12 -5.77
N ASN A 245 -16.02 -8.34 -4.70
CA ASN A 245 -14.86 -7.47 -4.51
C ASN A 245 -14.66 -7.13 -3.04
N THR A 246 -13.44 -6.71 -2.69
CA THR A 246 -13.04 -6.41 -1.30
C THR A 246 -13.95 -5.41 -0.59
N TYR A 247 -14.52 -4.41 -1.28
CA TYR A 247 -15.46 -3.48 -0.66
C TYR A 247 -16.75 -4.20 -0.24
N GLN A 248 -17.30 -5.04 -1.10
CA GLN A 248 -18.46 -5.87 -0.77
C GLN A 248 -18.15 -6.89 0.31
N ASN A 249 -16.97 -7.52 0.32
CA ASN A 249 -16.58 -8.41 1.42
C ASN A 249 -16.73 -7.70 2.78
N MET A 250 -16.25 -6.46 2.85
CA MET A 250 -16.35 -5.63 4.05
C MET A 250 -17.81 -5.27 4.37
N SER A 251 -18.56 -4.74 3.40
CA SER A 251 -19.94 -4.30 3.61
C SER A 251 -20.88 -5.46 3.99
N PHE A 252 -20.80 -6.59 3.30
CA PHE A 252 -21.66 -7.75 3.59
C PHE A 252 -21.27 -8.47 4.88
N SER A 253 -19.98 -8.51 5.22
CA SER A 253 -19.56 -8.98 6.54
C SER A 253 -20.09 -8.07 7.65
N LYS A 254 -20.16 -6.75 7.42
CA LYS A 254 -20.76 -5.80 8.36
C LYS A 254 -22.25 -6.10 8.58
N GLU A 255 -23.01 -6.32 7.50
CA GLU A 255 -24.45 -6.67 7.58
C GLU A 255 -24.69 -7.92 8.44
N ILE A 256 -23.83 -8.95 8.28
CA ILE A 256 -23.88 -10.16 9.08
C ILE A 256 -23.57 -9.86 10.56
N MET A 257 -22.52 -9.10 10.85
CA MET A 257 -22.18 -8.72 12.23
C MET A 257 -23.27 -7.88 12.90
N ASP A 258 -23.86 -6.92 12.18
CA ASP A 258 -24.96 -6.09 12.67
C ASP A 258 -26.18 -6.96 13.01
N SER A 259 -26.45 -7.99 12.20
CA SER A 259 -27.56 -8.93 12.42
C SER A 259 -27.31 -9.87 13.61
N LEU A 260 -26.06 -10.31 13.81
CA LEU A 260 -25.67 -11.16 14.95
C LEU A 260 -25.54 -10.37 16.26
N LYS A 261 -25.23 -9.07 16.19
CA LYS A 261 -25.16 -8.16 17.35
C LYS A 261 -25.88 -6.82 17.06
N PRO A 262 -27.23 -6.80 17.12
CA PRO A 262 -28.05 -5.63 16.79
C PRO A 262 -27.79 -4.39 17.64
N GLU A 263 -27.25 -4.57 18.84
CA GLU A 263 -26.83 -3.51 19.76
C GLU A 263 -25.73 -2.60 19.18
N GLY A 264 -25.11 -3.01 18.05
CA GLY A 264 -24.09 -2.23 17.33
C GLY A 264 -22.74 -2.13 18.05
N LYS A 265 -22.60 -2.82 19.19
CA LYS A 265 -21.37 -2.86 19.99
C LYS A 265 -20.62 -4.16 19.71
N TYR A 266 -19.76 -4.13 18.70
CA TYR A 266 -18.83 -5.22 18.43
C TYR A 266 -17.47 -4.71 17.99
N LYS A 267 -16.46 -5.53 18.21
CA LYS A 267 -15.09 -5.34 17.74
C LYS A 267 -14.79 -6.40 16.70
N SER A 268 -14.13 -6.01 15.63
CA SER A 268 -13.74 -6.97 14.61
C SER A 268 -12.38 -6.65 14.02
N ILE A 269 -11.75 -7.71 13.52
CA ILE A 269 -10.56 -7.63 12.70
C ILE A 269 -10.83 -8.29 11.35
N PHE A 270 -9.98 -8.02 10.37
CA PHE A 270 -9.97 -8.79 9.14
C PHE A 270 -8.58 -9.37 8.88
N THR A 271 -8.52 -10.47 8.14
CA THR A 271 -7.28 -11.14 7.74
C THR A 271 -7.15 -11.14 6.22
N THR A 272 -5.92 -10.86 5.77
CA THR A 272 -5.57 -10.87 4.34
C THR A 272 -4.07 -11.07 4.16
N ASN A 273 -3.52 -11.00 2.95
CA ASN A 273 -2.07 -11.04 2.73
C ASN A 273 -1.41 -9.68 2.99
N ASN A 274 -0.14 -9.68 3.41
CA ASN A 274 0.61 -8.47 3.78
C ASN A 274 0.61 -7.38 2.70
N PHE A 275 0.72 -7.74 1.41
CA PHE A 275 0.69 -6.75 0.31
C PHE A 275 -0.68 -6.07 0.20
N HIS A 276 -1.76 -6.80 0.45
CA HIS A 276 -3.14 -6.31 0.28
C HIS A 276 -3.70 -5.60 1.52
N LEU A 277 -3.02 -5.76 2.67
CA LEU A 277 -3.47 -5.32 3.98
C LEU A 277 -3.90 -3.84 4.01
N PHE A 278 -3.08 -2.94 3.45
CA PHE A 278 -3.35 -1.52 3.48
C PHE A 278 -4.58 -1.13 2.65
N ARG A 279 -4.70 -1.65 1.41
CA ARG A 279 -5.84 -1.36 0.55
C ARG A 279 -7.14 -1.96 1.11
N ALA A 280 -7.09 -3.18 1.65
CA ALA A 280 -8.20 -3.77 2.39
C ALA A 280 -8.62 -2.89 3.58
N GLY A 281 -7.66 -2.30 4.31
CA GLY A 281 -7.94 -1.33 5.38
C GLY A 281 -8.68 -0.08 4.90
N ILE A 282 -8.33 0.44 3.71
CA ILE A 282 -9.07 1.57 3.11
C ILE A 282 -10.52 1.17 2.80
N TYR A 283 -10.75 -0.02 2.24
CA TYR A 283 -12.11 -0.51 1.97
C TYR A 283 -12.91 -0.76 3.24
N ALA A 284 -12.30 -1.31 4.29
CA ALA A 284 -12.95 -1.47 5.59
C ALA A 284 -13.45 -0.11 6.11
N ARG A 285 -12.60 0.92 6.03
CA ARG A 285 -13.00 2.29 6.41
C ARG A 285 -14.12 2.84 5.53
N GLN A 286 -14.08 2.60 4.21
CA GLN A 286 -15.12 3.05 3.28
C GLN A 286 -16.47 2.36 3.54
N ALA A 287 -16.44 1.08 3.92
CA ALA A 287 -17.62 0.31 4.30
C ALA A 287 -18.16 0.66 5.71
N GLY A 288 -17.56 1.64 6.40
CA GLY A 288 -17.97 2.02 7.75
C GLY A 288 -17.55 1.02 8.83
N LEU A 289 -16.67 0.06 8.52
CA LEU A 289 -16.14 -0.89 9.48
C LEU A 289 -14.99 -0.28 10.29
N ASN A 290 -15.13 -0.30 11.62
CA ASN A 290 -14.03 -0.01 12.53
C ASN A 290 -13.13 -1.25 12.76
N SER A 291 -12.81 -1.96 11.68
CA SER A 291 -11.99 -3.16 11.72
C SER A 291 -10.56 -2.86 11.31
N GLN A 292 -9.63 -3.47 12.03
CA GLN A 292 -8.20 -3.41 11.72
C GLN A 292 -7.74 -4.71 11.07
N GLY A 293 -6.78 -4.61 10.16
CA GLY A 293 -6.27 -5.75 9.43
C GLY A 293 -5.12 -6.45 10.13
N ILE A 294 -5.03 -7.76 9.92
CA ILE A 294 -3.85 -8.58 10.23
C ILE A 294 -3.37 -9.26 8.95
N GLY A 295 -2.13 -8.96 8.57
CA GLY A 295 -1.50 -9.53 7.40
C GLY A 295 -0.95 -10.94 7.61
N SER A 296 -1.10 -11.76 6.59
CA SER A 296 -0.48 -13.08 6.44
C SER A 296 0.70 -13.01 5.47
N LYS A 297 1.67 -13.92 5.65
CA LYS A 297 2.89 -13.93 4.84
C LYS A 297 2.58 -14.12 3.35
N THR A 298 3.43 -13.57 2.51
CA THR A 298 3.39 -13.75 1.05
C THR A 298 4.76 -14.18 0.59
N ALA A 299 4.83 -15.04 -0.43
CA ALA A 299 6.10 -15.43 -1.03
C ALA A 299 6.85 -14.20 -1.54
N PHE A 300 8.12 -14.06 -1.17
CA PHE A 300 8.92 -12.87 -1.49
C PHE A 300 9.03 -12.64 -3.00
N TYR A 301 9.13 -13.69 -3.81
CA TYR A 301 9.19 -13.55 -5.28
C TYR A 301 7.90 -12.97 -5.89
N TYR A 302 6.75 -13.14 -5.24
CA TYR A 302 5.46 -12.62 -5.69
C TYR A 302 5.18 -11.20 -5.18
N TRP A 303 5.77 -10.84 -4.03
CA TRP A 303 5.47 -9.60 -3.32
C TRP A 303 5.72 -8.32 -4.15
N PRO A 304 6.85 -8.12 -4.87
CA PRO A 304 7.08 -6.89 -5.64
C PRO A 304 6.01 -6.64 -6.71
N ASN A 305 5.67 -7.68 -7.49
CA ASN A 305 4.64 -7.57 -8.52
C ASN A 305 3.25 -7.32 -7.91
N ALA A 306 2.95 -7.96 -6.78
CA ALA A 306 1.73 -7.69 -6.04
C ALA A 306 1.66 -6.24 -5.54
N MET A 307 2.76 -5.69 -5.00
CA MET A 307 2.82 -4.30 -4.54
C MET A 307 2.61 -3.28 -5.67
N ILE A 308 3.14 -3.54 -6.87
CA ILE A 308 2.87 -2.67 -8.03
C ILE A 308 1.37 -2.66 -8.35
N ARG A 309 0.71 -3.83 -8.35
CA ARG A 309 -0.76 -3.90 -8.54
C ARG A 309 -1.52 -3.14 -7.46
N GLU A 310 -1.10 -3.26 -6.21
CA GLU A 310 -1.72 -2.52 -5.11
C GLU A 310 -1.55 -1.00 -5.30
N TYR A 311 -0.38 -0.54 -5.72
CA TYR A 311 -0.16 0.87 -6.01
C TYR A 311 -1.04 1.36 -7.18
N VAL A 312 -1.10 0.61 -8.29
CA VAL A 312 -1.97 0.92 -9.43
C VAL A 312 -3.42 1.00 -8.99
N ALA A 313 -3.89 0.07 -8.16
CA ALA A 313 -5.24 0.10 -7.62
C ALA A 313 -5.51 1.35 -6.78
N ILE A 314 -4.55 1.79 -5.94
CA ILE A 314 -4.67 3.05 -5.17
C ILE A 314 -4.75 4.27 -6.10
N VAL A 315 -3.96 4.31 -7.17
CA VAL A 315 -4.06 5.38 -8.19
C VAL A 315 -5.43 5.37 -8.86
N VAL A 316 -5.96 4.19 -9.22
CA VAL A 316 -7.29 4.06 -9.82
C VAL A 316 -8.40 4.50 -8.87
N MET A 317 -8.31 4.17 -7.57
CA MET A 317 -9.25 4.66 -6.55
C MET A 317 -9.28 6.19 -6.48
N GLY A 318 -8.13 6.84 -6.72
CA GLY A 318 -7.98 8.29 -6.77
C GLY A 318 -8.17 8.93 -8.15
N ARG A 319 -8.61 8.18 -9.19
CA ARG A 319 -8.52 8.60 -10.61
C ARG A 319 -8.99 10.02 -10.90
N LYS A 320 -10.11 10.45 -10.31
CA LYS A 320 -10.68 11.81 -10.52
C LYS A 320 -9.71 12.90 -10.08
N ARG A 321 -9.01 12.70 -8.97
CA ARG A 321 -8.01 13.64 -8.45
C ARG A 321 -6.78 13.66 -9.35
N HIS A 322 -6.29 12.50 -9.75
CA HIS A 322 -5.11 12.38 -10.61
C HIS A 322 -5.35 12.99 -12.00
N MET A 323 -6.52 12.75 -12.61
CA MET A 323 -6.90 13.35 -13.89
C MET A 323 -6.94 14.89 -13.81
N LYS A 324 -7.47 15.46 -12.72
CA LYS A 324 -7.48 16.93 -12.53
C LYS A 324 -6.06 17.48 -12.44
N ILE A 325 -5.20 16.89 -11.60
CA ILE A 325 -3.82 17.37 -11.40
C ILE A 325 -3.01 17.26 -12.69
N CYS A 326 -3.00 16.10 -13.34
CA CYS A 326 -2.28 15.92 -14.60
C CYS A 326 -2.84 16.79 -15.72
N GLY A 327 -4.17 16.92 -15.81
CA GLY A 327 -4.84 17.78 -16.78
C GLY A 327 -4.48 19.25 -16.61
N THR A 328 -4.42 19.76 -15.38
CA THR A 328 -3.99 21.14 -15.10
C THR A 328 -2.52 21.36 -15.48
N ILE A 329 -1.62 20.44 -15.10
CA ILE A 329 -0.19 20.56 -15.42
C ILE A 329 0.05 20.56 -16.93
N LEU A 330 -0.53 19.59 -17.64
CA LEU A 330 -0.36 19.45 -19.09
C LEU A 330 -1.08 20.57 -19.86
N GLY A 331 -2.28 20.97 -19.42
CA GLY A 331 -3.03 22.06 -20.03
C GLY A 331 -2.31 23.40 -19.91
N PHE A 332 -1.73 23.69 -18.75
CA PHE A 332 -0.94 24.90 -18.56
C PHE A 332 0.34 24.89 -19.40
N ALA A 333 1.03 23.75 -19.49
CA ALA A 333 2.21 23.62 -20.32
C ALA A 333 1.92 23.76 -21.82
N LEU A 334 0.79 23.23 -22.29
CA LEU A 334 0.33 23.42 -23.66
C LEU A 334 0.03 24.90 -23.93
N PHE A 335 -0.65 25.59 -23.01
CA PHE A 335 -0.90 27.02 -23.11
C PHE A 335 0.41 27.82 -23.22
N LEU A 336 1.39 27.57 -22.35
CA LEU A 336 2.70 28.22 -22.40
C LEU A 336 3.45 27.94 -23.71
N THR A 337 3.36 26.71 -24.22
CA THR A 337 3.94 26.33 -25.51
C THR A 337 3.33 27.16 -26.64
N VAL A 338 2.00 27.25 -26.72
CA VAL A 338 1.29 28.02 -27.75
C VAL A 338 1.62 29.51 -27.64
N VAL A 339 1.64 30.07 -26.43
CA VAL A 339 2.02 31.47 -26.21
C VAL A 339 3.45 31.73 -26.67
N SER A 340 4.39 30.82 -26.36
CA SER A 340 5.78 30.93 -26.80
C SER A 340 5.92 30.92 -28.32
N PHE A 341 5.13 30.11 -29.02
CA PHE A 341 5.07 30.12 -30.50
C PHE A 341 4.49 31.42 -31.07
N ILE A 342 3.49 32.02 -30.40
CA ILE A 342 2.86 33.26 -30.89
C ILE A 342 3.77 34.48 -30.67
N LEU A 343 4.58 34.47 -29.61
CA LEU A 343 5.47 35.58 -29.24
C LEU A 343 6.86 35.53 -29.90
N SER A 344 7.16 34.46 -30.65
CA SER A 344 8.40 34.29 -31.42
C SER A 344 8.16 34.59 -32.88
#